data_AF-A0A5Q0UYG6-F1
#
_entry.id   AF-A0A5Q0UYG6-F1
#
_cell.length_a   1.000
_cell.length_b   1.000
_cell.length_c   1.000
_cell.angle_alpha   90.00
_cell.angle_beta   90.00
_cell.angle_gamma   90.00
#
_symmetry.space_group_name_H-M   'P 1'
#
loop_
_entity.id
_entity.type
_entity.pdbx_description
1 polymer ?
#
loop_
_entity_poly.entity_id
_entity_poly.type
_entity_poly.pdbx_seq_one_letter_code
_entity_poly.pdbx_strand_id
1 'polypeptide(L)'
;MGKDTIADIITSIRNADMNRKGTVRIPSTNITENIVPILFREGFIENVRKHRESNKYFLVLTLRHRRNRKGSYKTILNLKRISRPGLQIYSNYQRIPRILGGMGIVI
;
A
#
# COMPACT_ATOMS: atom_id res chain seq x y z
N MET A 1 -0.93 -3.51 -24.33
CA MET A 1 -0.16 -3.53 -23.05
C MET A 1 -1.15 -3.53 -21.90
N GLY A 2 -1.24 -4.60 -21.11
CA GLY A 2 -2.16 -4.66 -19.97
C GLY A 2 -1.65 -3.82 -18.81
N LYS A 3 -2.48 -2.92 -18.28
CA LYS A 3 -2.08 -1.97 -17.23
C LYS A 3 -2.04 -2.64 -15.85
N ASP A 4 -0.85 -2.57 -15.27
CA ASP A 4 -0.46 -2.86 -13.90
C ASP A 4 -1.27 -2.16 -12.79
N THR A 5 -2.58 -2.39 -12.61
CA THR A 5 -3.36 -1.55 -11.66
C THR A 5 -2.84 -1.63 -10.22
N ILE A 6 -2.45 -2.81 -9.72
CA ILE A 6 -1.95 -2.97 -8.33
C ILE A 6 -0.55 -2.34 -8.18
N ALA A 7 0.31 -2.52 -9.19
CA ALA A 7 1.64 -1.90 -9.23
C ALA A 7 1.53 -0.38 -9.24
N ASP A 8 0.57 0.17 -9.98
CA ASP A 8 0.30 1.61 -10.03
C ASP A 8 -0.12 2.14 -8.66
N ILE A 9 -1.00 1.42 -7.94
CA ILE A 9 -1.43 1.78 -6.58
C ILE A 9 -0.26 1.74 -5.59
N ILE A 10 0.52 0.66 -5.59
CA ILE A 10 1.70 0.51 -4.74
C ILE A 10 2.69 1.65 -5.01
N THR A 11 2.91 1.97 -6.29
CA THR A 11 3.80 3.05 -6.71
C THR A 11 3.27 4.41 -6.26
N SER A 12 1.98 4.67 -6.37
CA SER A 12 1.34 5.91 -5.89
C SER A 12 1.54 6.11 -4.39
N ILE A 13 1.32 5.08 -3.59
CA ILE A 13 1.54 5.10 -2.13
C ILE A 13 3.02 5.36 -1.81
N ARG A 14 3.93 4.62 -2.45
CA ARG A 14 5.38 4.79 -2.25
C ARG A 14 5.84 6.19 -2.63
N ASN A 15 5.34 6.74 -3.73
CA ASN A 15 5.69 8.08 -4.17
C ASN A 15 5.14 9.15 -3.22
N ALA A 16 3.95 8.95 -2.65
CA ALA A 16 3.41 9.84 -1.63
C ALA A 16 4.23 9.81 -0.34
N ASP A 17 4.66 8.63 0.13
CA ASP A 17 5.55 8.48 1.29
C ASP A 17 6.92 9.15 1.05
N MET A 18 7.54 8.90 -0.11
CA MET A 18 8.83 9.50 -0.47
C MET A 18 8.76 11.03 -0.53
N ASN A 19 7.67 11.59 -1.05
CA ASN A 19 7.43 13.02 -1.17
C ASN A 19 6.88 13.66 0.12
N ARG A 20 6.77 12.90 1.22
CA ARG A 20 6.20 13.36 2.51
C ARG A 20 4.79 13.94 2.38
N LYS A 21 4.01 13.44 1.42
CA LYS A 21 2.61 13.81 1.27
C LYS A 21 1.82 13.10 2.36
N GLY A 22 1.16 13.87 3.23
CA GLY A 22 0.34 13.32 4.30
C GLY A 22 -0.81 12.42 3.80
N THR A 23 -1.27 12.65 2.56
CA THR A 23 -2.39 11.93 1.98
C THR A 23 -2.13 11.50 0.54
N VAL A 24 -2.66 10.36 0.15
CA VAL A 24 -2.67 9.85 -1.23
C VAL A 24 -4.07 9.45 -1.65
N ARG A 25 -4.42 9.73 -2.90
CA ARG A 25 -5.71 9.38 -3.49
C ARG A 25 -5.50 8.26 -4.51
N ILE A 26 -6.23 7.16 -4.35
CA ILE A 26 -6.21 6.02 -5.27
C ILE A 26 -7.63 5.68 -5.74
N PRO A 27 -7.81 5.13 -6.94
CA PRO A 27 -9.14 4.69 -7.39
C PRO A 27 -9.67 3.54 -6.53
N SER A 28 -10.98 3.54 -6.28
CA SER A 28 -11.64 2.44 -5.59
C SER A 28 -11.94 1.30 -6.56
N THR A 29 -11.39 0.14 -6.27
CA THR A 29 -11.60 -1.14 -6.95
C THR A 29 -11.83 -2.21 -5.89
N ASN A 30 -12.41 -3.35 -6.26
CA ASN A 30 -12.63 -4.45 -5.31
C ASN A 30 -11.31 -4.89 -4.64
N ILE A 31 -10.21 -4.89 -5.40
CA ILE A 31 -8.88 -5.26 -4.88
C ILE A 31 -8.37 -4.23 -3.88
N THR A 32 -8.44 -2.93 -4.19
CA THR A 32 -7.99 -1.89 -3.27
C THR A 32 -8.83 -1.83 -2.00
N GLU A 33 -10.14 -2.06 -2.13
CA GLU A 33 -11.04 -2.09 -0.98
C GLU A 33 -10.74 -3.26 -0.04
N ASN A 34 -10.09 -4.33 -0.51
CA ASN A 34 -9.63 -5.45 0.33
C ASN A 34 -8.23 -5.24 0.89
N ILE A 35 -7.29 -4.68 0.12
CA ILE A 35 -5.90 -4.47 0.55
C ILE A 35 -5.79 -3.34 1.58
N VAL A 36 -6.49 -2.23 1.36
CA VAL A 36 -6.36 -1.02 2.19
C VAL A 36 -6.75 -1.25 3.66
N PRO A 37 -7.84 -1.96 3.98
CA PRO A 37 -8.17 -2.31 5.36
C PRO A 37 -7.09 -3.13 6.06
N ILE A 38 -6.41 -4.04 5.34
CA ILE A 38 -5.29 -4.83 5.90
C ILE A 38 -4.15 -3.87 6.27
N LEU A 39 -3.77 -2.98 5.35
CA LEU A 39 -2.71 -1.99 5.61
C LEU A 39 -3.07 -1.02 6.76
N PHE A 40 -4.35 -0.69 6.93
CA PHE A 40 -4.84 0.11 8.05
C PHE A 40 -4.75 -0.66 9.38
N ARG A 41 -5.22 -1.92 9.43
CA ARG A 41 -5.17 -2.76 10.63
C ARG A 41 -3.74 -3.03 11.11
N GLU A 42 -2.84 -3.26 10.17
CA GLU A 42 -1.41 -3.48 10.44
C GLU A 42 -0.66 -2.17 10.78
N GLY A 43 -1.34 -1.02 10.73
CA GLY A 43 -0.80 0.27 11.18
C GLY A 43 0.17 0.94 10.20
N PHE A 44 0.19 0.50 8.94
CA PHE A 44 0.92 1.13 7.84
C PHE A 44 0.25 2.42 7.36
N ILE A 45 -1.09 2.44 7.40
CA ILE A 45 -1.92 3.60 7.05
C ILE A 45 -2.59 4.12 8.32
N GLU A 46 -2.61 5.44 8.49
CA GLU A 46 -3.18 6.09 9.68
C GLU A 46 -4.69 6.30 9.57
N ASN A 47 -5.20 6.56 8.38
CA ASN A 47 -6.63 6.73 8.14
C ASN A 47 -7.00 6.40 6.70
N VAL A 48 -8.23 5.97 6.47
CA VAL A 48 -8.80 5.63 5.16
C VAL A 48 -10.17 6.29 5.05
N ARG A 49 -10.39 7.07 3.99
CA ARG A 49 -11.68 7.67 3.69
C ARG A 49 -12.11 7.34 2.27
N LYS A 50 -13.34 6.86 2.11
CA LYS A 50 -13.94 6.68 0.78
C LYS A 50 -14.54 8.01 0.34
N HIS A 51 -14.18 8.44 -0.87
CA HIS A 51 -14.63 9.69 -1.48
C HIS A 51 -15.26 9.40 -2.84
N ARG A 52 -16.36 10.07 -3.15
CA ARG A 52 -17.04 9.98 -4.45
C ARG A 52 -16.92 11.31 -5.16
N GLU A 53 -16.38 11.31 -6.37
CA GLU A 53 -16.28 12.49 -7.23
C GLU A 53 -16.72 12.12 -8.64
N SER A 54 -17.64 12.90 -9.24
CA SER A 54 -18.09 12.73 -10.62
C SER A 54 -18.43 11.28 -10.99
N ASN A 55 -19.21 10.64 -10.11
CA ASN A 55 -19.64 9.24 -10.20
C ASN A 55 -18.54 8.16 -10.09
N LYS A 56 -17.30 8.54 -9.76
CA LYS A 56 -16.18 7.62 -9.51
C LYS A 56 -15.85 7.57 -8.02
N TYR A 57 -15.48 6.39 -7.54
CA TYR A 57 -15.08 6.19 -6.15
C TYR A 57 -13.56 6.19 -6.02
N PHE A 58 -13.08 6.77 -4.93
CA PHE A 58 -11.67 6.87 -4.58
C PHE A 58 -11.48 6.57 -3.10
N LEU A 59 -10.30 6.04 -2.77
CA LEU A 59 -9.83 5.91 -1.40
C LEU A 59 -8.77 6.98 -1.16
N VAL A 60 -9.00 7.81 -0.15
CA VAL A 60 -8.06 8.79 0.36
C VAL A 60 -7.39 8.17 1.58
N LEU A 61 -6.10 7.88 1.45
CA LEU A 61 -5.28 7.25 2.49
C LEU A 61 -4.42 8.31 3.15
N THR A 62 -4.44 8.37 4.48
CA THR A 62 -3.51 9.18 5.27
C THR A 62 -2.32 8.31 5.65
N LEU A 63 -1.13 8.68 5.18
CA LEU A 63 0.10 7.92 5.42
C LEU A 63 0.68 8.31 6.79
N ARG A 64 1.09 7.29 7.55
CA ARG A 64 1.67 7.48 8.87
C ARG A 64 3.10 8.02 8.75
N HIS A 65 3.32 9.25 9.21
CA HIS A 65 4.66 9.85 9.25
C HIS A 65 5.15 9.93 10.71
N ARG A 66 6.11 9.09 11.10
CA ARG A 66 6.76 9.21 12.42
C ARG A 66 7.81 10.32 12.37
N ARG A 67 7.56 11.44 13.07
CA ARG A 67 8.58 12.48 13.34
C ARG A 67 9.34 12.10 14.61
N ASN A 68 10.63 11.80 14.52
CA ASN A 68 11.51 11.68 15.69
C ASN A 68 12.28 12.99 15.94
N ARG A 69 12.36 13.39 17.22
CA ARG A 69 13.00 14.64 17.70
C ARG A 69 14.52 14.70 17.50
N LYS A 70 15.21 13.61 17.16
CA LYS A 70 16.68 13.53 16.98
C LYS A 70 17.15 13.38 15.53
N GLY A 71 16.27 13.63 14.57
CA GLY A 71 16.52 13.37 13.16
C GLY A 71 15.46 12.46 12.59
N SER A 72 15.08 12.72 11.35
CA SER A 72 14.00 12.04 10.66
C SER A 72 14.43 10.61 10.30
N TYR A 73 14.40 9.67 11.25
CA TYR A 73 14.48 8.24 10.92
C TYR A 73 13.31 7.90 10.01
N LYS A 74 13.61 7.82 8.72
CA LYS A 74 12.65 7.63 7.65
C LYS A 74 12.15 6.19 7.77
N THR A 75 10.97 5.99 8.36
CA THR A 75 10.29 4.70 8.26
C THR A 75 9.75 4.64 6.84
N ILE A 76 10.60 4.24 5.89
CA ILE A 76 10.21 4.12 4.47
C ILE A 76 9.26 2.94 4.36
N LEU A 77 8.07 3.20 3.85
CA LEU A 77 7.08 2.17 3.66
C LEU A 77 7.46 1.31 2.44
N ASN A 78 7.98 0.12 2.71
CA ASN A 78 8.63 -0.72 1.70
C ASN A 78 7.63 -1.70 1.06
N LEU A 79 6.81 -1.19 0.15
CA LEU A 79 5.84 -1.99 -0.61
C LEU A 79 6.43 -2.52 -1.92
N LYS A 80 6.20 -3.79 -2.22
CA LYS A 80 6.64 -4.43 -3.47
C LYS A 80 5.59 -5.40 -4.01
N ARG A 81 5.27 -5.29 -5.31
CA ARG A 81 4.45 -6.27 -6.03
C ARG A 81 5.30 -7.49 -6.43
N ILE A 82 4.92 -8.68 -5.94
CA ILE A 82 5.60 -9.96 -6.22
C ILE A 82 5.05 -10.61 -7.49
N SER A 83 3.78 -11.02 -7.52
CA SER A 83 3.14 -11.61 -8.70
C SER A 83 2.79 -10.54 -9.73
N ARG A 84 3.18 -10.66 -11.01
CA ARG A 84 2.95 -9.65 -12.07
C ARG A 84 2.19 -10.27 -13.26
N PRO A 85 1.49 -9.48 -14.11
CA PRO A 85 0.78 -10.04 -15.25
C PRO A 85 1.64 -10.89 -16.20
N GLY A 86 2.90 -10.51 -16.40
CA GLY A 86 3.85 -11.29 -17.22
C GLY A 86 4.50 -12.48 -16.51
N LEU A 87 4.37 -12.59 -15.18
CA LEU A 87 4.86 -13.71 -14.39
C LEU A 87 4.00 -13.84 -13.12
N GLN A 88 3.00 -14.71 -13.19
CA GLN A 88 2.13 -15.00 -12.06
C GLN A 88 2.85 -15.91 -11.07
N ILE A 89 2.88 -15.49 -9.81
CA ILE A 89 3.51 -16.24 -8.72
C ILE A 89 2.41 -16.73 -7.78
N TYR A 90 2.32 -18.04 -7.61
CA TYR A 90 1.42 -18.70 -6.68
C TYR A 90 2.24 -19.46 -5.63
N SER A 91 1.72 -19.58 -4.41
CA SER A 91 2.39 -20.29 -3.32
C SER A 91 1.37 -21.03 -2.48
N ASN A 92 1.72 -22.25 -2.07
CA ASN A 92 0.97 -23.00 -1.09
C ASN A 92 1.30 -22.50 0.33
N TYR A 93 0.50 -22.90 1.33
CA TYR A 93 0.66 -22.46 2.72
C TYR A 93 2.07 -22.70 3.29
N GLN A 94 2.73 -23.79 2.87
CA GLN A 94 4.09 -24.15 3.31
C GLN A 94 5.17 -23.21 2.78
N ARG A 95 4.91 -22.54 1.64
CA ARG A 95 5.88 -21.66 0.97
C ARG A 95 5.61 -20.17 1.20
N ILE A 96 4.64 -19.82 2.05
CA ILE A 96 4.38 -18.41 2.41
C ILE A 96 5.62 -17.86 3.13
N PRO A 97 6.33 -16.87 2.57
CA PRO A 97 7.57 -16.39 3.14
C PRO A 97 7.30 -15.52 4.37
N ARG A 98 8.17 -15.62 5.38
CA ARG A 98 8.22 -14.67 6.48
C ARG A 98 9.02 -13.44 6.05
N ILE A 99 8.42 -12.26 6.13
CA ILE A 99 9.06 -11.01 5.71
C ILE A 99 9.71 -10.33 6.92
N LEU A 100 10.96 -9.89 6.78
CA LEU A 100 11.72 -9.18 7.81
C LEU A 100 11.67 -9.87 9.18
N GLY A 101 11.85 -11.20 9.21
CA GLY A 101 11.81 -11.97 10.46
C GLY A 101 10.46 -11.98 11.18
N GLY A 102 9.36 -11.63 10.49
CA GLY A 102 8.01 -11.51 11.07
C GLY A 102 7.57 -10.08 11.34
N MET A 103 8.44 -9.08 11.08
CA MET A 103 8.09 -7.67 11.22
C MET A 103 7.32 -7.10 10.01
N GLY A 104 7.26 -7.84 8.91
CA GLY A 104 6.52 -7.45 7.71
C GLY A 104 5.42 -8.44 7.35
N ILE A 105 4.53 -8.01 6.46
CA ILE A 105 3.39 -8.80 6.00
C ILE A 105 3.53 -9.16 4.51
N VAL A 106 2.85 -10.24 4.11
CA VAL A 106 2.59 -10.60 2.72
C VAL A 106 1.08 -10.62 2.55
N ILE A 107 0.61 -10.00 1.46
CA ILE A 107 -0.80 -9.97 1.07
C ILE A 107 -0.91 -10.65 -0.29
#